data_AF-A0AAV9JQX6-F1
#
_entry.id   AF-A0AAV9JQX6-F1
#
_cell.length_a   1.000
_cell.length_b   1.000
_cell.length_c   1.000
_cell.angle_alpha   90.00
_cell.angle_beta   90.00
_cell.angle_gamma   90.00
#
_symmetry.space_group_name_H-M   'P 1'
#
loop_
_entity.id
_entity.type
_entity.pdbx_description
1 polymer ?
#
loop_
_entity_poly.entity_id
_entity_poly.type
_entity_poly.pdbx_seq_one_letter_code
_entity_poly.pdbx_strand_id
1 'polypeptide(L)'
;MAAITETLPPELLSRIFSFLSSERHDISVSRLVCHAFKELSSPFLITRAVLAKRLPTITHLYEICQHPYYHRYVAELVWDASVIDKSEHDSLHEYVESCEFAPRRFKDSSWQGTQKRRLAEWQRLEELRQNGHGHASIEASAVTSLSHMSTDSSHEGEEDITNAGEGDMDRAERLGLFEAYRIYRARWKAQRQIEESGLMKSTLAYAFARLPKLRTLVFTDYRSLAADGECFNDCCRRLFGNVLQPLSLDRQLFNPEPFVQFLGAIGSVAPAGRIQSLIIPRHPFESMDTALDPSDTDPREPICVTASHATLSRVWTLHWIPATRTQESQYV
;
A
#
# COMPACT_ATOMS: atom_id res chain seq x y z
N MET A 1 -46.68 -1.85 -1.59
CA MET A 1 -45.81 -0.68 -1.34
C MET A 1 -44.93 -0.54 -2.56
N ALA A 2 -45.04 0.58 -3.30
CA ALA A 2 -44.15 0.82 -4.44
C ALA A 2 -42.70 0.85 -3.91
N ALA A 3 -41.78 0.20 -4.62
CA ALA A 3 -40.40 0.19 -4.20
C ALA A 3 -39.86 1.62 -4.25
N ILE A 4 -39.03 2.02 -3.29
CA ILE A 4 -38.41 3.36 -3.24
C ILE A 4 -37.70 3.72 -4.56
N THR A 5 -37.21 2.71 -5.28
CA THR A 5 -36.58 2.85 -6.61
C THR A 5 -37.54 3.27 -7.72
N GLU A 6 -38.83 3.05 -7.55
CA GLU A 6 -39.88 3.46 -8.50
C GLU A 6 -40.43 4.85 -8.19
N THR A 7 -40.30 5.30 -6.94
CA THR A 7 -40.83 6.59 -6.48
C THR A 7 -39.80 7.72 -6.49
N LEU A 8 -38.52 7.41 -6.28
CA LEU A 8 -37.44 8.40 -6.26
C LEU A 8 -36.68 8.44 -7.59
N PRO A 9 -36.56 9.62 -8.22
CA PRO A 9 -35.68 9.81 -9.36
C PRO A 9 -34.22 9.40 -9.07
N PRO A 10 -33.51 8.80 -10.04
CA PRO A 10 -32.11 8.38 -9.88
C PRO A 10 -31.17 9.49 -9.39
N GLU A 11 -31.45 10.75 -9.74
CA GLU A 11 -30.66 11.92 -9.35
C GLU A 11 -30.74 12.16 -7.83
N LEU A 12 -31.92 11.96 -7.23
CA LEU A 12 -32.11 12.10 -5.79
C LEU A 12 -31.43 10.95 -5.03
N LEU A 13 -31.54 9.72 -5.54
CA LEU A 13 -30.82 8.58 -4.98
C LEU A 13 -29.30 8.76 -5.07
N SER A 14 -28.79 9.22 -6.22
CA SER A 14 -27.37 9.54 -6.38
C SER A 14 -26.92 10.63 -5.41
N ARG A 15 -27.76 11.63 -5.14
CA ARG A 15 -27.47 12.67 -4.15
C ARG A 15 -27.44 12.12 -2.73
N ILE A 16 -28.35 11.21 -2.38
CA ILE A 16 -28.32 10.49 -1.09
C ILE A 16 -27.01 9.71 -0.95
N PHE A 17 -26.60 8.95 -1.97
CA PHE A 17 -25.32 8.24 -1.95
C PHE A 17 -24.12 9.18 -1.84
N SER A 18 -24.19 10.40 -2.36
CA SER A 18 -23.11 11.36 -2.16
C SER A 18 -22.92 11.75 -0.68
N PHE A 19 -23.99 11.81 0.10
CA PHE A 19 -23.90 12.05 1.55
C PHE A 19 -23.38 10.83 2.32
N LEU A 20 -23.70 9.62 1.85
CA LEU A 20 -23.16 8.37 2.43
C LEU A 20 -21.70 8.10 2.02
N SER A 21 -21.15 8.86 1.07
CA SER A 21 -19.81 8.59 0.54
C SER A 21 -18.67 8.85 1.52
N SER A 22 -18.95 9.54 2.63
CA SER A 22 -18.03 9.67 3.77
C SER A 22 -17.76 8.32 4.43
N GLU A 23 -18.76 7.43 4.46
CA GLU A 23 -18.67 6.09 5.06
C GLU A 23 -18.72 5.03 3.97
N ARG A 24 -17.55 4.53 3.56
CA ARG A 24 -17.47 3.48 2.52
C ARG A 24 -18.30 2.24 2.84
N HIS A 25 -18.50 1.95 4.13
CA HIS A 25 -19.33 0.84 4.58
C HIS A 25 -20.79 1.01 4.10
N ASP A 26 -21.39 2.18 4.29
CA ASP A 26 -22.78 2.46 3.93
C ASP A 26 -23.01 2.38 2.43
N ILE A 27 -22.06 2.87 1.63
CA ILE A 27 -22.08 2.71 0.17
C ILE A 27 -22.00 1.22 -0.20
N SER A 28 -21.11 0.47 0.45
CA SER A 28 -20.97 -0.96 0.21
C SER A 28 -22.26 -1.73 0.52
N VAL A 29 -22.92 -1.43 1.64
CA VAL A 29 -24.20 -2.04 2.03
C VAL A 29 -25.31 -1.64 1.05
N SER A 30 -25.37 -0.37 0.67
CA SER A 30 -26.36 0.15 -0.29
C SER A 30 -26.34 -0.60 -1.62
N ARG A 31 -25.15 -1.00 -2.11
CA ARG A 31 -25.01 -1.77 -3.36
C ARG A 31 -25.67 -3.15 -3.33
N LEU A 32 -25.94 -3.70 -2.14
CA LEU A 32 -26.52 -5.04 -1.98
C LEU A 32 -28.05 -5.04 -1.97
N VAL A 33 -28.69 -3.86 -1.94
CA VAL A 33 -30.15 -3.74 -1.86
C VAL A 33 -30.84 -4.18 -3.16
N CYS A 34 -30.44 -3.61 -4.30
CA CYS A 34 -31.00 -3.93 -5.62
C CYS A 34 -30.07 -3.47 -6.76
N HIS A 35 -30.39 -3.84 -8.01
CA HIS A 35 -29.59 -3.47 -9.18
C HIS A 35 -29.44 -1.95 -9.36
N ALA A 36 -30.53 -1.20 -9.22
CA ALA A 36 -30.51 0.27 -9.35
C ALA A 36 -29.62 0.92 -8.29
N PHE A 37 -29.71 0.46 -7.04
CA PHE A 37 -28.82 0.93 -5.97
C PHE A 37 -27.37 0.59 -6.27
N LYS A 38 -27.08 -0.65 -6.72
CA LYS A 38 -25.72 -1.04 -7.12
C LYS A 38 -25.16 -0.11 -8.18
N GLU A 39 -25.92 0.21 -9.23
CA GLU A 39 -25.47 1.09 -10.31
C GLU A 39 -25.23 2.54 -9.84
N LEU A 40 -26.16 3.08 -9.05
CA LEU A 40 -26.12 4.48 -8.60
C LEU A 40 -25.12 4.73 -7.46
N SER A 41 -24.85 3.73 -6.61
CA SER A 41 -23.91 3.87 -5.49
C SER A 41 -22.48 3.44 -5.83
N SER A 42 -22.28 2.57 -6.84
CA SER A 42 -20.94 2.13 -7.28
C SER A 42 -19.96 3.27 -7.62
N PRO A 43 -20.38 4.40 -8.24
CA PRO A 43 -19.53 5.55 -8.48
C PRO A 43 -18.84 6.11 -7.23
N PHE A 44 -19.47 5.97 -6.05
CA PHE A 44 -18.99 6.53 -4.79
C PHE A 44 -18.02 5.58 -4.07
N LEU A 45 -17.89 4.32 -4.53
CA LEU A 45 -17.02 3.33 -3.90
C LEU A 45 -15.56 3.40 -4.41
N ILE A 46 -15.38 3.67 -5.71
CA ILE A 46 -14.06 3.63 -6.37
C ILE A 46 -13.77 4.98 -7.02
N THR A 47 -13.64 6.00 -6.17
CA THR A 47 -13.19 7.36 -6.56
C THR A 47 -11.68 7.53 -6.46
N ARG A 48 -11.01 6.61 -5.75
CA ARG A 48 -9.60 6.65 -5.36
C ARG A 48 -8.89 5.39 -5.83
N ALA A 49 -7.81 5.54 -6.59
CA ALA A 49 -6.92 4.45 -6.97
C ALA A 49 -5.53 4.66 -6.36
N VAL A 50 -4.76 3.60 -6.22
CA VAL A 50 -3.42 3.63 -5.63
C VAL A 50 -2.40 3.20 -6.67
N LEU A 51 -1.30 3.94 -6.77
CA LEU A 51 -0.11 3.60 -7.52
C LEU A 51 1.06 3.49 -6.53
N ALA A 52 1.66 2.30 -6.45
CA ALA A 52 2.77 2.00 -5.56
C ALA A 52 3.80 1.15 -6.31
N LYS A 53 5.06 1.13 -5.84
CA LYS A 53 6.13 0.29 -6.39
C LYS A 53 5.97 -1.19 -6.01
N ARG A 54 4.76 -1.73 -6.13
CA ARG A 54 4.36 -3.11 -5.81
C ARG A 54 3.55 -3.64 -6.98
N LEU A 55 4.00 -4.76 -7.54
CA LEU A 55 3.37 -5.35 -8.73
C LEU A 55 1.85 -5.56 -8.57
N PRO A 56 1.34 -6.11 -7.44
CA PRO A 56 -0.11 -6.25 -7.26
C PRO A 56 -0.88 -4.93 -7.31
N THR A 57 -0.29 -3.84 -6.79
CA THR A 57 -0.92 -2.51 -6.82
C THR A 57 -0.95 -1.93 -8.24
N ILE A 58 0.13 -2.11 -9.01
CA ILE A 58 0.21 -1.69 -10.43
C ILE A 58 -0.81 -2.47 -11.27
N THR A 59 -0.86 -3.79 -11.12
CA THR A 59 -1.83 -4.65 -11.82
C THR A 59 -3.25 -4.23 -11.49
N HIS A 60 -3.56 -3.97 -10.23
CA HIS A 60 -4.90 -3.53 -9.84
C HIS A 60 -5.29 -2.17 -10.44
N LEU A 61 -4.37 -1.20 -10.50
CA LEU A 61 -4.63 0.07 -11.19
C LEU A 61 -4.89 -0.15 -12.68
N TYR A 62 -4.16 -1.06 -13.33
CA TYR A 62 -4.36 -1.40 -14.73
C TYR A 62 -5.76 -2.01 -14.96
N GLU A 63 -6.19 -2.93 -14.09
CA GLU A 63 -7.55 -3.49 -14.10
C GLU A 63 -8.61 -2.39 -13.97
N ILE A 64 -8.44 -1.45 -13.04
CA ILE A 64 -9.35 -0.30 -12.87
C ILE A 64 -9.43 0.54 -14.16
N CYS A 65 -8.28 0.81 -14.80
CA CYS A 65 -8.21 1.58 -16.04
C CYS A 65 -8.87 0.89 -17.25
N GLN A 66 -8.89 -0.44 -17.26
CA GLN A 66 -9.53 -1.24 -18.29
C GLN A 66 -11.00 -1.53 -18.00
N HIS A 67 -11.41 -1.45 -16.73
CA HIS A 67 -12.75 -1.82 -16.32
C HIS A 67 -13.81 -0.93 -17.00
N PRO A 68 -14.85 -1.50 -17.64
CA PRO A 68 -15.82 -0.76 -18.47
C PRO A 68 -16.58 0.35 -17.72
N TYR A 69 -16.72 0.20 -16.39
CA TYR A 69 -17.40 1.18 -15.53
C TYR A 69 -16.44 2.04 -14.68
N TYR A 70 -15.58 1.44 -13.84
CA TYR A 70 -14.81 2.16 -12.81
C TYR A 70 -13.86 3.25 -13.32
N HIS A 71 -13.23 3.06 -14.49
CA HIS A 71 -12.31 4.06 -15.05
C HIS A 71 -12.95 5.47 -15.18
N ARG A 72 -14.28 5.55 -15.36
CA ARG A 72 -15.03 6.82 -15.51
C ARG A 72 -15.22 7.59 -14.20
N TYR A 73 -14.95 6.96 -13.05
CA TYR A 73 -15.29 7.50 -11.72
C TYR A 73 -14.07 7.82 -10.85
N VAL A 74 -12.90 7.25 -11.15
CA VAL A 74 -11.67 7.57 -10.42
C VAL A 74 -11.30 9.04 -10.64
N ALA A 75 -11.29 9.80 -9.54
CA ALA A 75 -10.97 11.22 -9.53
C ALA A 75 -9.65 11.51 -8.79
N GLU A 76 -9.23 10.58 -7.93
CA GLU A 76 -8.03 10.68 -7.11
C GLU A 76 -7.08 9.51 -7.38
N LEU A 77 -5.79 9.82 -7.54
CA LEU A 77 -4.72 8.83 -7.58
C LEU A 77 -3.74 9.08 -6.44
N VAL A 78 -3.55 8.05 -5.62
CA VAL A 78 -2.62 8.05 -4.49
C VAL A 78 -1.30 7.47 -4.96
N TRP A 79 -0.27 8.29 -4.92
CA TRP A 79 1.11 7.86 -5.10
C TRP A 79 1.69 7.45 -3.75
N ASP A 80 1.85 6.15 -3.55
CA ASP A 80 2.54 5.59 -2.40
C ASP A 80 4.06 5.58 -2.69
N ALA A 81 4.76 6.51 -2.05
CA ALA A 81 6.18 6.73 -2.14
C ALA A 81 7.00 5.87 -1.16
N SER A 82 6.39 4.90 -0.49
CA SER A 82 7.13 3.99 0.40
C SER A 82 8.16 3.19 -0.38
N VAL A 83 9.34 3.02 0.21
CA VAL A 83 10.47 2.33 -0.42
C VAL A 83 10.95 1.22 0.50
N ILE A 84 11.10 0.03 -0.04
CA ILE A 84 11.87 -1.04 0.62
C ILE A 84 13.34 -0.71 0.42
N ASP A 85 14.06 -0.45 1.50
CA ASP A 85 15.49 -0.15 1.45
C ASP A 85 16.28 -1.44 1.63
N LYS A 86 17.28 -1.64 0.76
CA LYS A 86 18.20 -2.78 0.89
C LYS A 86 19.15 -2.56 2.06
N SER A 87 19.66 -1.34 2.17
CA SER A 87 20.76 -0.99 3.07
C SER A 87 20.40 -1.08 4.54
N GLU A 88 19.11 -0.99 4.88
CA GLU A 88 18.66 -1.20 6.26
C GLU A 88 18.73 -2.67 6.68
N HIS A 89 18.62 -3.60 5.73
CA HIS A 89 18.48 -5.04 5.98
C HIS A 89 19.25 -5.87 4.95
N ASP A 90 20.53 -5.55 4.78
CA ASP A 90 21.39 -6.25 3.82
C ASP A 90 21.61 -7.70 4.29
N SER A 91 21.63 -7.94 5.60
CA SER A 91 21.75 -9.26 6.23
C SER A 91 20.47 -9.74 6.92
N LEU A 92 20.36 -11.07 7.12
CA LEU A 92 19.30 -11.67 7.93
C LEU A 92 19.35 -11.17 9.39
N HIS A 93 20.56 -10.95 9.91
CA HIS A 93 20.77 -10.43 11.27
C HIS A 93 20.12 -9.06 11.46
N GLU A 94 20.47 -8.09 10.61
CA GLU A 94 19.91 -6.73 10.66
C GLU A 94 18.38 -6.72 10.49
N TYR A 95 17.86 -7.60 9.63
CA TYR A 95 16.42 -7.77 9.47
C TYR A 95 15.76 -8.28 10.76
N VAL A 96 16.34 -9.30 11.39
CA VAL A 96 15.83 -9.86 12.66
C VAL A 96 15.87 -8.80 13.76
N GLU A 97 16.97 -8.06 13.91
CA GLU A 97 17.06 -6.97 14.87
C GLU A 97 15.99 -5.91 14.61
N SER A 98 15.82 -5.50 13.36
CA SER A 98 14.82 -4.51 12.98
C SER A 98 13.39 -4.98 13.23
N CYS A 99 13.10 -6.27 13.05
CA CYS A 99 11.82 -6.85 13.43
C CYS A 99 11.57 -6.82 14.95
N GLU A 100 12.62 -6.93 15.77
CA GLU A 100 12.49 -6.86 17.23
C GLU A 100 12.26 -5.43 17.74
N PHE A 101 12.87 -4.43 17.08
CA PHE A 101 12.68 -3.01 17.40
C PHE A 101 11.48 -2.36 16.69
N ALA A 102 10.86 -3.05 15.73
CA ALA A 102 9.70 -2.52 15.04
C ALA A 102 8.56 -2.23 16.04
N PRO A 103 7.82 -1.12 15.89
CA PRO A 103 6.64 -0.82 16.71
C PRO A 103 5.57 -1.93 16.65
N ARG A 104 5.66 -2.78 15.63
CA ARG A 104 4.72 -3.85 15.36
C ARG A 104 5.04 -5.12 16.15
N ARG A 105 4.01 -5.63 16.83
CA ARG A 105 4.08 -6.94 17.50
C ARG A 105 3.99 -8.06 16.47
N PHE A 106 5.14 -8.63 16.10
CA PHE A 106 5.19 -9.87 15.31
C PHE A 106 4.70 -11.11 16.09
N LYS A 107 4.66 -11.04 17.44
CA LYS A 107 4.34 -12.16 18.35
C LYS A 107 2.84 -12.31 18.65
N ASP A 108 1.99 -12.34 17.63
CA ASP A 108 0.57 -12.70 17.80
C ASP A 108 0.41 -14.21 18.02
N SER A 109 -0.55 -14.63 18.85
CA SER A 109 -0.92 -16.04 19.07
C SER A 109 -1.16 -16.85 17.78
N SER A 110 -1.81 -16.27 16.78
CA SER A 110 -2.08 -16.86 15.47
C SER A 110 -0.80 -17.06 14.66
N TRP A 111 0.13 -16.11 14.79
CA TRP A 111 1.45 -16.18 14.19
C TRP A 111 2.30 -17.27 14.86
N GLN A 112 2.33 -17.31 16.19
CA GLN A 112 3.04 -18.35 16.93
C GLN A 112 2.51 -19.75 16.56
N GLY A 113 1.19 -19.91 16.40
CA GLY A 113 0.60 -21.17 15.95
C GLY A 113 0.96 -21.56 14.52
N THR A 114 1.12 -20.59 13.62
CA THR A 114 1.55 -20.83 12.24
C THR A 114 3.04 -21.19 12.18
N GLN A 115 3.88 -20.52 12.98
CA GLN A 115 5.31 -20.82 13.05
C GLN A 115 5.58 -22.16 13.71
N LYS A 116 4.88 -22.50 14.80
CA LYS A 116 4.97 -23.84 15.43
C LYS A 116 4.65 -24.96 14.43
N ARG A 117 3.63 -24.78 13.59
CA ARG A 117 3.27 -25.76 12.56
C ARG A 117 4.37 -25.90 11.50
N ARG A 118 4.91 -24.79 11.01
CA ARG A 118 6.01 -24.78 10.03
C ARG A 118 7.30 -25.38 10.58
N LEU A 119 7.67 -25.03 11.81
CA LEU A 119 8.83 -25.60 12.48
C LEU A 119 8.68 -27.12 12.68
N ALA A 120 7.52 -27.58 13.12
CA ALA A 120 7.24 -29.01 13.27
C ALA A 120 7.29 -29.76 11.92
N GLU A 121 6.78 -29.13 10.85
CA GLU A 121 6.86 -29.69 9.49
C GLU A 121 8.31 -29.76 8.99
N TRP A 122 9.11 -28.71 9.23
CA TRP A 122 10.52 -28.69 8.87
C TRP A 122 11.35 -29.71 9.65
N GLN A 123 11.16 -29.79 10.98
CA GLN A 123 11.80 -30.82 11.81
C GLN A 123 11.47 -32.23 11.30
N ARG A 124 10.22 -32.48 10.91
CA ARG A 124 9.82 -33.75 10.31
C ARG A 124 10.51 -34.03 8.97
N LEU A 125 10.71 -33.01 8.12
CA LEU A 125 11.46 -33.15 6.87
C LEU A 125 12.94 -33.44 7.12
N GLU A 126 13.54 -32.80 8.13
CA GLU A 126 14.94 -33.01 8.50
C GLU A 126 15.15 -34.40 9.13
N GLU A 127 14.23 -34.86 9.98
CA GLU A 127 14.20 -36.24 10.47
C GLU A 127 14.09 -37.25 9.31
N LEU A 128 13.24 -36.98 8.31
CA LEU A 128 13.13 -37.82 7.11
C LEU A 128 14.44 -37.80 6.30
N ARG A 129 15.15 -36.67 6.24
CA ARG A 129 16.45 -36.55 5.56
C ARG A 129 17.53 -37.37 6.27
N GLN A 130 17.61 -37.27 7.60
CA GLN A 130 18.60 -37.98 8.42
C GLN A 130 18.32 -39.49 8.46
N ASN A 131 17.05 -39.88 8.59
CA ASN A 131 16.64 -41.28 8.56
C ASN A 131 16.67 -41.88 7.14
N GLY A 132 16.62 -41.05 6.11
CA GLY A 132 16.61 -41.41 4.69
C GLY A 132 17.98 -41.70 4.08
N HIS A 133 19.08 -41.57 4.85
CA HIS A 133 20.45 -41.90 4.40
C HIS A 133 20.70 -43.41 4.13
N GLY A 134 19.63 -44.20 3.96
CA GLY A 134 19.69 -45.62 3.63
C GLY A 134 19.30 -46.00 2.20
N HIS A 135 18.54 -45.21 1.43
CA HIS A 135 18.18 -45.61 0.06
C HIS A 135 17.91 -44.41 -0.86
N ALA A 136 18.77 -44.29 -1.85
CA ALA A 136 18.63 -43.43 -3.02
C ALA A 136 17.30 -43.64 -3.77
N SER A 137 16.86 -42.57 -4.47
CA SER A 137 15.88 -42.58 -5.57
C SER A 137 14.38 -42.35 -5.24
N ILE A 138 14.07 -41.35 -4.42
CA ILE A 138 12.76 -40.65 -4.51
C ILE A 138 12.99 -39.14 -4.41
N GLU A 139 13.80 -38.58 -5.30
CA GLU A 139 13.83 -37.14 -5.56
C GLU A 139 12.93 -36.86 -6.77
N ALA A 140 11.81 -36.16 -6.57
CA ALA A 140 11.19 -35.24 -7.56
C ALA A 140 9.74 -34.80 -7.22
N SER A 141 8.99 -35.46 -6.34
CA SER A 141 7.52 -35.23 -6.31
C SER A 141 6.98 -34.39 -5.14
N ALA A 142 7.60 -34.43 -3.95
CA ALA A 142 7.04 -33.72 -2.79
C ALA A 142 7.52 -32.25 -2.64
N VAL A 143 8.73 -31.92 -3.11
CA VAL A 143 9.27 -30.54 -3.07
C VAL A 143 8.62 -29.63 -4.12
N THR A 144 7.98 -30.22 -5.13
CA THR A 144 7.32 -29.52 -6.24
C THR A 144 5.99 -28.86 -5.82
N SER A 145 5.33 -29.35 -4.77
CA SER A 145 4.03 -28.81 -4.33
C SER A 145 4.12 -27.53 -3.50
N LEU A 146 5.28 -27.20 -2.92
CA LEU A 146 5.52 -25.96 -2.16
C LEU A 146 6.28 -24.90 -2.97
N SER A 147 6.87 -25.26 -4.12
CA SER A 147 7.74 -24.39 -4.92
C SER A 147 7.05 -23.76 -6.15
N HIS A 148 5.81 -24.15 -6.50
CA HIS A 148 5.14 -23.72 -7.73
C HIS A 148 4.60 -22.28 -7.77
N MET A 149 5.06 -21.38 -6.90
CA MET A 149 4.73 -19.94 -7.00
C MET A 149 5.93 -18.98 -7.02
N SER A 150 7.19 -19.45 -7.03
CA SER A 150 8.32 -18.50 -7.01
C SER A 150 9.69 -19.11 -7.39
N THR A 151 9.86 -19.63 -8.61
CA THR A 151 11.13 -20.27 -9.03
C THR A 151 11.66 -19.72 -10.35
N ASP A 152 12.06 -18.45 -10.40
CA ASP A 152 12.95 -17.98 -11.48
C ASP A 152 13.96 -16.90 -11.04
N SER A 153 14.34 -16.84 -9.76
CA SER A 153 15.31 -15.84 -9.26
C SER A 153 16.26 -16.34 -8.16
N SER A 154 16.61 -17.63 -8.16
CA SER A 154 17.15 -18.33 -6.98
C SER A 154 18.62 -18.13 -6.63
N HIS A 155 19.51 -17.58 -7.48
CA HIS A 155 20.94 -17.61 -7.13
C HIS A 155 21.42 -16.50 -6.18
N GLU A 156 20.96 -15.26 -6.33
CA GLU A 156 21.43 -14.14 -5.50
C GLU A 156 20.79 -14.09 -4.08
N GLY A 157 19.84 -14.97 -3.77
CA GLY A 157 19.23 -15.04 -2.44
C GLY A 157 19.98 -15.96 -1.48
N GLU A 158 20.73 -16.93 -2.02
CA GLU A 158 21.41 -17.95 -1.22
C GLU A 158 22.72 -17.43 -0.62
N GLU A 159 23.46 -16.56 -1.33
CA GLU A 159 24.73 -16.02 -0.85
C GLU A 159 24.59 -15.24 0.49
N ASP A 160 23.54 -14.43 0.65
CA ASP A 160 23.34 -13.65 1.89
C ASP A 160 22.94 -14.55 3.09
N ILE A 161 22.30 -15.70 2.83
CA ILE A 161 21.94 -16.65 3.89
C ILE A 161 23.17 -17.42 4.36
N THR A 162 24.11 -17.74 3.45
CA THR A 162 25.32 -18.50 3.80
C THR A 162 26.29 -17.73 4.71
N ASN A 163 26.18 -16.40 4.77
CA ASN A 163 27.00 -15.54 5.64
C ASN A 163 26.38 -15.31 7.03
N ALA A 164 25.14 -15.76 7.27
CA ALA A 164 24.51 -15.63 8.57
C ALA A 164 25.19 -16.60 9.56
N GLY A 165 25.58 -16.10 10.74
CA GLY A 165 26.10 -16.96 11.80
C GLY A 165 25.04 -17.96 12.24
N GLU A 166 25.45 -19.15 12.70
CA GLU A 166 24.56 -20.22 13.17
C GLU A 166 23.53 -19.71 14.21
N GLY A 167 23.94 -18.78 15.08
CA GLY A 167 23.05 -18.14 16.06
C GLY A 167 21.95 -17.25 15.46
N ASP A 168 22.19 -16.63 14.31
CA ASP A 168 21.20 -15.78 13.63
C ASP A 168 20.18 -16.60 12.87
N MET A 169 20.61 -17.72 12.28
CA MET A 169 19.72 -18.70 11.67
C MET A 169 18.76 -19.28 12.71
N ASP A 170 19.28 -19.74 13.85
CA ASP A 170 18.47 -20.23 14.98
C ASP A 170 17.51 -19.15 15.50
N ARG A 171 17.96 -17.90 15.61
CA ARG A 171 17.13 -16.78 16.08
C ARG A 171 16.02 -16.46 15.07
N ALA A 172 16.35 -16.36 13.79
CA ALA A 172 15.39 -16.12 12.71
C ALA A 172 14.37 -17.25 12.60
N GLU A 173 14.80 -18.51 12.78
CA GLU A 173 13.93 -19.68 12.73
C GLU A 173 12.99 -19.74 13.94
N ARG A 174 13.51 -19.54 15.16
CA ARG A 174 12.67 -19.43 16.38
C ARG A 174 11.63 -18.32 16.26
N LEU A 175 12.00 -17.24 15.60
CA LEU A 175 11.11 -16.11 15.31
C LEU A 175 10.36 -16.29 13.98
N GLY A 176 10.48 -17.38 13.24
CA GLY A 176 9.80 -17.55 11.96
C GLY A 176 9.99 -16.40 10.95
N LEU A 177 11.10 -15.67 11.07
CA LEU A 177 11.44 -14.48 10.28
C LEU A 177 12.19 -14.84 9.01
N PHE A 178 12.71 -16.06 8.89
CA PHE A 178 13.43 -16.51 7.71
C PHE A 178 12.60 -16.34 6.43
N GLU A 179 11.36 -16.84 6.43
CA GLU A 179 10.45 -16.68 5.29
C GLU A 179 10.06 -15.21 5.07
N ALA A 180 9.91 -14.44 6.14
CA ALA A 180 9.60 -13.01 6.03
C ALA A 180 10.75 -12.22 5.38
N TYR A 181 12.00 -12.54 5.73
CA TYR A 181 13.21 -11.98 5.12
C TYR A 181 13.33 -12.35 3.64
N ARG A 182 13.09 -13.62 3.29
CA ARG A 182 13.08 -14.07 1.89
C ARG A 182 12.06 -13.29 1.06
N ILE A 183 10.84 -13.10 1.60
CA ILE A 183 9.81 -12.29 0.94
C ILE A 183 10.22 -10.81 0.90
N TYR A 184 10.83 -10.26 1.95
CA TYR A 184 11.35 -8.89 1.98
C TYR A 184 12.32 -8.65 0.82
N ARG A 185 13.33 -9.52 0.68
CA ARG A 185 14.32 -9.47 -0.41
C ARG A 185 13.68 -9.61 -1.79
N ALA A 186 12.74 -10.54 -1.95
CA ALA A 186 12.01 -10.69 -3.20
C ALA A 186 11.22 -9.41 -3.57
N ARG A 187 10.57 -8.77 -2.61
CA ARG A 187 9.85 -7.49 -2.82
C ARG A 187 10.79 -6.35 -3.15
N TRP A 188 11.95 -6.26 -2.50
CA TRP A 188 12.99 -5.29 -2.84
C TRP A 188 13.45 -5.45 -4.30
N LYS A 189 13.76 -6.67 -4.75
CA LYS A 189 14.14 -6.94 -6.13
C LYS A 189 13.05 -6.55 -7.12
N ALA A 190 11.80 -6.91 -6.83
CA ALA A 190 10.65 -6.53 -7.65
C ALA A 190 10.50 -5.00 -7.73
N GLN A 191 10.68 -4.29 -6.61
CA GLN A 191 10.66 -2.83 -6.58
C GLN A 191 11.74 -2.22 -7.49
N ARG A 192 12.98 -2.73 -7.42
CA ARG A 192 14.09 -2.32 -8.30
C ARG A 192 13.77 -2.51 -9.77
N GLN A 193 13.24 -3.68 -10.14
CA GLN A 193 12.82 -3.96 -11.52
C GLN A 193 11.71 -3.00 -12.00
N ILE A 194 10.75 -2.66 -11.13
CA ILE A 194 9.69 -1.68 -11.43
C ILE A 194 10.27 -0.29 -11.69
N GLU A 195 11.28 0.13 -10.92
CA GLU A 195 11.97 1.41 -11.08
C GLU A 195 12.78 1.44 -12.38
N GLU A 196 13.62 0.43 -12.60
CA GLU A 196 14.52 0.32 -13.76
C GLU A 196 13.76 0.21 -15.09
N SER A 197 12.62 -0.50 -15.09
CA SER A 197 11.76 -0.61 -16.28
C SER A 197 10.95 0.66 -16.57
N GLY A 198 10.92 1.64 -15.66
CA GLY A 198 10.07 2.82 -15.77
C GLY A 198 8.57 2.51 -15.69
N LEU A 199 8.19 1.35 -15.14
CA LEU A 199 6.80 0.87 -15.12
C LEU A 199 5.87 1.81 -14.35
N MET A 200 6.35 2.47 -13.30
CA MET A 200 5.57 3.49 -12.57
C MET A 200 5.15 4.64 -13.48
N LYS A 201 6.08 5.14 -14.30
CA LYS A 201 5.84 6.27 -15.21
C LYS A 201 4.88 5.87 -16.33
N SER A 202 5.07 4.69 -16.93
CA SER A 202 4.18 4.21 -18.00
C SER A 202 2.77 3.91 -17.47
N THR A 203 2.66 3.37 -16.25
CA THR A 203 1.37 3.13 -15.59
C THR A 203 0.67 4.45 -15.26
N LEU A 204 1.41 5.46 -14.77
CA LEU A 204 0.87 6.81 -14.55
C LEU A 204 0.33 7.40 -15.86
N ALA A 205 1.05 7.23 -16.98
CA ALA A 205 0.61 7.68 -18.29
C ALA A 205 -0.64 7.01 -18.78
N TYR A 206 -0.71 5.69 -18.59
CA TYR A 206 -1.89 4.92 -18.89
C TYR A 206 -3.09 5.38 -18.04
N ALA A 207 -2.88 5.63 -16.74
CA ALA A 207 -3.91 6.12 -15.84
C ALA A 207 -4.45 7.48 -16.29
N PHE A 208 -3.61 8.45 -16.63
CA PHE A 208 -4.08 9.71 -17.19
C PHE A 208 -4.80 9.52 -18.52
N ALA A 209 -4.34 8.65 -19.42
CA ALA A 209 -5.05 8.40 -20.67
C ALA A 209 -6.44 7.77 -20.46
N ARG A 210 -6.61 6.93 -19.43
CA ARG A 210 -7.81 6.10 -19.23
C ARG A 210 -8.79 6.61 -18.17
N LEU A 211 -8.36 7.46 -17.24
CA LEU A 211 -9.19 7.93 -16.13
C LEU A 211 -9.63 9.39 -16.37
N PRO A 212 -10.71 9.65 -17.15
CA PRO A 212 -11.08 11.00 -17.59
C PRO A 212 -11.34 11.99 -16.44
N LYS A 213 -11.74 11.50 -15.26
CA LYS A 213 -12.02 12.34 -14.09
C LYS A 213 -10.82 12.54 -13.16
N LEU A 214 -9.69 11.90 -13.41
CA LEU A 214 -8.49 12.01 -12.58
C LEU A 214 -7.98 13.45 -12.60
N ARG A 215 -8.08 14.10 -11.44
CA ARG A 215 -7.76 15.53 -11.23
C ARG A 215 -7.01 15.80 -9.92
N THR A 216 -7.06 14.86 -8.98
CA THR A 216 -6.39 14.97 -7.68
C THR A 216 -5.29 13.93 -7.60
N LEU A 217 -4.09 14.38 -7.21
CA LEU A 217 -2.98 13.51 -6.86
C LEU A 217 -2.70 13.62 -5.37
N VAL A 218 -2.49 12.49 -4.72
CA VAL A 218 -2.12 12.43 -3.31
C VAL A 218 -0.73 11.80 -3.20
N PHE A 219 0.26 12.56 -2.76
CA PHE A 219 1.61 12.04 -2.53
C PHE A 219 1.76 11.69 -1.05
N THR A 220 1.96 10.41 -0.76
CA THR A 220 1.98 9.89 0.62
C THR A 220 2.76 8.58 0.71
N ASP A 221 2.69 7.89 1.84
CA ASP A 221 3.23 6.54 2.03
C ASP A 221 2.13 5.55 2.40
N TYR A 222 2.53 4.32 2.71
CA TYR A 222 1.63 3.21 3.01
C TYR A 222 0.70 3.48 4.20
N ARG A 223 1.06 4.40 5.10
CA ARG A 223 0.28 4.69 6.31
C ARG A 223 -1.07 5.30 5.97
N SER A 224 -1.13 6.13 4.94
CA SER A 224 -2.39 6.75 4.47
C SER A 224 -3.27 5.81 3.65
N LEU A 225 -2.90 4.51 3.60
CA LEU A 225 -3.73 3.40 3.10
C LEU A 225 -4.43 2.64 4.24
N ALA A 226 -4.32 3.10 5.48
CA ALA A 226 -5.08 2.58 6.61
C ALA A 226 -6.59 2.74 6.37
N ALA A 227 -7.38 1.75 6.81
CA ALA A 227 -8.83 1.87 6.90
C ALA A 227 -9.24 2.73 8.10
N ASP A 228 -10.47 3.22 8.09
CA ASP A 228 -10.98 4.05 9.19
C ASP A 228 -10.98 3.26 10.51
N GLY A 229 -10.34 3.83 11.54
CA GLY A 229 -10.16 3.19 12.84
C GLY A 229 -9.15 2.03 12.87
N GLU A 230 -8.48 1.72 11.75
CA GLU A 230 -7.47 0.67 11.70
C GLU A 230 -6.20 1.10 12.46
N CYS A 231 -5.73 0.28 13.39
CA CYS A 231 -4.49 0.57 14.09
C CYS A 231 -3.27 0.32 13.18
N PHE A 232 -2.12 0.92 13.51
CA PHE A 232 -0.89 0.78 12.74
C PHE A 232 -0.49 -0.69 12.48
N ASN A 233 -0.63 -1.54 13.49
CA ASN A 233 -0.25 -2.95 13.40
C ASN A 233 -1.12 -3.74 12.43
N ASP A 234 -2.42 -3.46 12.41
CA ASP A 234 -3.38 -4.12 11.52
C ASP A 234 -3.18 -3.64 10.08
N CYS A 235 -2.96 -2.33 9.88
CA CYS A 235 -2.61 -1.76 8.58
C CYS A 235 -1.35 -2.42 8.00
N CYS A 236 -0.26 -2.47 8.77
CA CYS A 236 0.97 -3.14 8.35
C CYS A 236 0.75 -4.64 8.09
N ARG A 237 -0.06 -5.32 8.90
CA ARG A 237 -0.37 -6.75 8.71
C ARG A 237 -1.14 -7.00 7.43
N ARG A 238 -2.15 -6.19 7.13
CA ARG A 238 -2.96 -6.30 5.93
C ARG A 238 -2.14 -6.01 4.68
N LEU A 239 -1.31 -4.97 4.70
CA LEU A 239 -0.54 -4.55 3.53
C LEU A 239 0.70 -5.41 3.27
N PHE A 240 1.41 -5.81 4.34
CA PHE A 240 2.73 -6.43 4.20
C PHE A 240 2.79 -7.87 4.72
N GLY A 241 1.72 -8.39 5.34
CA GLY A 241 1.73 -9.71 5.95
C GLY A 241 2.66 -9.73 7.16
N ASN A 242 3.56 -10.70 7.24
CA ASN A 242 4.57 -10.80 8.32
C ASN A 242 5.93 -10.23 7.92
N VAL A 243 5.98 -9.49 6.82
CA VAL A 243 7.18 -8.83 6.35
C VAL A 243 7.28 -7.46 7.02
N LEU A 244 8.51 -7.00 7.27
CA LEU A 244 8.75 -5.64 7.72
C LEU A 244 8.16 -4.64 6.71
N GLN A 245 7.54 -3.60 7.24
CA GLN A 245 6.99 -2.50 6.44
C GLN A 245 8.11 -1.73 5.71
N PRO A 246 7.85 -1.15 4.53
CA PRO A 246 8.80 -0.28 3.85
C PRO A 246 9.06 0.99 4.66
N LEU A 247 10.11 1.72 4.28
CA LEU A 247 10.39 3.05 4.79
C LEU A 247 9.25 4.00 4.47
N SER A 248 8.81 4.72 5.50
CA SER A 248 7.83 5.80 5.39
C SER A 248 8.48 7.09 4.88
N LEU A 249 7.66 8.02 4.39
CA LEU A 249 8.16 9.32 3.94
C LEU A 249 8.86 10.09 5.07
N ASP A 250 8.40 9.95 6.33
CA ASP A 250 9.03 10.62 7.48
C ASP A 250 10.50 10.22 7.67
N ARG A 251 10.79 8.93 7.50
CA ARG A 251 12.17 8.43 7.57
C ARG A 251 13.00 8.85 6.36
N GLN A 252 12.32 9.20 5.26
CA GLN A 252 12.92 9.71 4.04
C GLN A 252 12.95 11.25 3.98
N LEU A 253 12.53 12.00 5.01
CA LEU A 253 12.35 13.47 4.92
C LEU A 253 13.63 14.24 4.54
N PHE A 254 14.80 13.64 4.73
CA PHE A 254 16.08 14.21 4.28
C PHE A 254 16.40 13.94 2.80
N ASN A 255 15.62 13.10 2.13
CA ASN A 255 15.75 12.77 0.73
C ASN A 255 14.58 13.35 -0.09
N PRO A 256 14.76 14.48 -0.79
CA PRO A 256 13.73 15.05 -1.66
C PRO A 256 13.52 14.23 -2.95
N GLU A 257 14.38 13.25 -3.24
CA GLU A 257 14.39 12.51 -4.49
C GLU A 257 13.05 11.84 -4.83
N PRO A 258 12.34 11.13 -3.92
CA PRO A 258 11.07 10.50 -4.26
C PRO A 258 10.01 11.51 -4.70
N PHE A 259 10.01 12.70 -4.09
CA PHE A 259 9.10 13.79 -4.45
C PHE A 259 9.49 14.43 -5.79
N VAL A 260 10.78 14.64 -6.05
CA VAL A 260 11.28 15.14 -7.33
C VAL A 260 10.98 14.16 -8.46
N GLN A 261 11.21 12.86 -8.25
CA GLN A 261 10.86 11.80 -9.20
C GLN A 261 9.36 11.81 -9.50
N PHE A 262 8.52 11.96 -8.47
CA PHE A 262 7.08 12.08 -8.62
C PHE A 262 6.68 13.30 -9.46
N LEU A 263 7.21 14.50 -9.16
CA LEU A 263 6.94 15.70 -9.94
C LEU A 263 7.42 15.57 -11.39
N GLY A 264 8.60 14.97 -11.62
CA GLY A 264 9.11 14.69 -12.96
C GLY A 264 8.25 13.69 -13.73
N ALA A 265 7.76 12.65 -13.07
CA ALA A 265 6.83 11.67 -13.66
C ALA A 265 5.52 12.35 -14.05
N ILE A 266 4.95 13.20 -13.18
CA ILE A 266 3.75 13.97 -13.49
C ILE A 266 3.97 14.93 -14.64
N GLY A 267 5.00 15.77 -14.57
CA GLY A 267 5.25 16.83 -15.55
C GLY A 267 5.49 16.30 -16.97
N SER A 268 5.98 15.05 -17.09
CA SER A 268 6.20 14.40 -18.38
C SER A 268 4.99 13.65 -18.94
N VAL A 269 3.91 13.54 -18.18
CA VAL A 269 2.81 12.61 -18.49
C VAL A 269 1.44 13.25 -18.40
N ALA A 270 1.20 14.10 -17.40
CA ALA A 270 -0.10 14.71 -17.18
C ALA A 270 -0.37 15.77 -18.26
N PRO A 271 -1.52 15.71 -18.97
CA PRO A 271 -1.94 16.78 -19.85
C PRO A 271 -2.03 18.10 -19.12
N ALA A 272 -1.68 19.19 -19.81
CA ALA A 272 -1.64 20.51 -19.20
C ALA A 272 -3.00 20.91 -18.61
N GLY A 273 -2.99 21.43 -17.38
CA GLY A 273 -4.20 21.89 -16.68
C GLY A 273 -5.14 20.77 -16.18
N ARG A 274 -4.78 19.49 -16.33
CA ARG A 274 -5.64 18.38 -15.88
C ARG A 274 -5.63 18.17 -14.37
N ILE A 275 -4.49 18.38 -13.73
CA ILE A 275 -4.34 18.24 -12.28
C ILE A 275 -4.80 19.54 -11.63
N GLN A 276 -5.81 19.44 -10.79
CA GLN A 276 -6.40 20.57 -10.07
C GLN A 276 -5.84 20.66 -8.63
N SER A 277 -5.49 19.52 -8.04
CA SER A 277 -5.03 19.45 -6.66
C SER A 277 -3.91 18.44 -6.50
N LEU A 278 -2.87 18.85 -5.78
CA LEU A 278 -1.83 17.98 -5.25
C LEU A 278 -1.87 18.05 -3.71
N ILE A 279 -2.09 16.90 -3.08
CA ILE A 279 -2.28 16.80 -1.63
C ILE A 279 -1.12 16.00 -1.04
N ILE A 280 -0.54 16.51 0.06
CA ILE A 280 0.39 15.76 0.91
C ILE A 280 -0.29 15.64 2.28
N PRO A 281 -1.01 14.52 2.54
CA PRO A 281 -1.82 14.38 3.72
C PRO A 281 -0.92 14.14 4.93
N ARG A 282 -1.46 14.46 6.11
CA ARG A 282 -0.89 14.01 7.38
C ARG A 282 -1.01 12.51 7.50
N HIS A 283 -0.09 11.91 8.24
CA HIS A 283 -0.12 10.48 8.46
C HIS A 283 -1.14 10.16 9.55
N PRO A 284 -2.03 9.17 9.35
CA PRO A 284 -3.02 8.79 10.38
C PRO A 284 -2.38 8.21 11.66
N PHE A 285 -1.07 7.96 11.61
CA PHE A 285 -0.26 7.46 12.71
C PHE A 285 0.83 8.46 13.13
N GLU A 286 0.78 9.73 12.70
CA GLU A 286 1.67 10.78 13.23
C GLU A 286 1.58 10.75 14.76
N SER A 287 2.71 10.50 15.39
CA SER A 287 2.82 9.76 16.63
C SER A 287 2.17 10.46 17.84
N MET A 288 1.50 9.67 18.69
CA MET A 288 1.38 9.97 20.12
C MET A 288 2.75 9.99 20.84
N ASP A 289 3.85 9.56 20.20
CA ASP A 289 5.21 9.59 20.76
C ASP A 289 5.82 11.00 20.83
N THR A 290 5.28 11.98 20.07
CA THR A 290 5.62 13.41 20.25
C THR A 290 4.71 14.11 21.27
N ALA A 291 3.67 13.44 21.79
CA ALA A 291 2.80 13.98 22.84
C ALA A 291 3.45 13.94 24.24
N LEU A 292 4.77 14.11 24.33
CA LEU A 292 5.48 14.34 25.58
C LEU A 292 5.46 15.82 26.01
N ASP A 293 4.87 16.72 25.21
CA ASP A 293 4.53 18.07 25.64
C ASP A 293 3.03 18.36 25.46
N PRO A 294 2.21 18.22 26.53
CA PRO A 294 0.78 18.49 26.48
C PRO A 294 0.42 19.97 26.35
N SER A 295 1.40 20.88 26.19
CA SER A 295 1.16 22.33 26.10
C SER A 295 0.99 22.87 24.68
N ASP A 296 1.31 22.10 23.63
CA ASP A 296 1.25 22.55 22.23
C ASP A 296 0.12 21.88 21.44
N THR A 297 -1.13 22.13 21.85
CA THR A 297 -2.32 21.71 21.12
C THR A 297 -2.77 22.77 20.12
N ASP A 298 -2.06 22.88 19.00
CA ASP A 298 -2.65 23.43 17.78
C ASP A 298 -2.67 22.35 16.68
N PRO A 299 -3.85 21.82 16.30
CA PRO A 299 -3.95 20.86 15.21
C PRO A 299 -3.64 21.59 13.90
N ARG A 300 -2.35 21.64 13.56
CA ARG A 300 -1.90 22.16 12.26
C ARG A 300 -2.72 21.46 11.15
N GLU A 301 -3.04 22.16 10.06
CA GLU A 301 -3.88 21.62 8.97
C GLU A 301 -3.03 20.84 7.93
N PRO A 302 -3.61 19.94 7.11
CA PRO A 302 -2.89 19.28 6.00
C PRO A 302 -2.40 20.29 4.95
N ILE A 303 -1.27 20.00 4.30
CA ILE A 303 -0.71 20.88 3.26
C ILE A 303 -1.42 20.58 1.93
N CYS A 304 -2.23 21.53 1.48
CA CYS A 304 -2.88 21.49 0.17
C CYS A 304 -2.16 22.42 -0.81
N VAL A 305 -1.69 21.88 -1.94
CA VAL A 305 -1.11 22.66 -3.03
C VAL A 305 -2.10 22.70 -4.19
N THR A 306 -2.71 23.87 -4.41
CA THR A 306 -3.60 24.08 -5.56
C THR A 306 -2.81 24.61 -6.75
N ALA A 307 -2.96 23.98 -7.91
CA ALA A 307 -2.39 24.51 -9.14
C ALA A 307 -3.25 25.70 -9.62
N SER A 308 -2.69 26.91 -9.63
CA SER A 308 -3.31 28.04 -10.33
C SER A 308 -2.97 27.97 -11.83
N HIS A 309 -3.78 28.61 -12.67
CA HIS A 309 -3.77 28.57 -14.14
C HIS A 309 -2.50 29.16 -14.82
N ALA A 310 -1.33 29.04 -14.21
CA ALA A 310 -0.06 29.43 -14.79
C ALA A 310 0.56 28.24 -15.56
N THR A 311 0.82 28.49 -16.84
CA THR A 311 1.43 27.59 -17.82
C THR A 311 2.57 26.76 -17.23
N LEU A 312 2.52 25.44 -17.46
CA LEU A 312 3.38 24.35 -16.94
C LEU A 312 4.90 24.46 -17.10
N SER A 313 5.44 25.61 -17.50
CA SER A 313 6.87 25.78 -17.77
C SER A 313 7.69 26.37 -16.62
N ARG A 314 7.12 26.98 -15.58
CA ARG A 314 7.94 27.59 -14.51
C ARG A 314 7.29 27.57 -13.13
N VAL A 315 7.94 26.82 -12.23
CA VAL A 315 7.88 26.89 -10.77
C VAL A 315 6.48 26.63 -10.17
N TRP A 316 6.32 25.47 -9.54
CA TRP A 316 5.25 25.28 -8.57
C TRP A 316 5.54 26.20 -7.38
N THR A 317 4.80 27.30 -7.25
CA THR A 317 4.80 28.06 -6.00
C THR A 317 4.03 27.23 -4.97
N LEU A 318 4.75 26.64 -4.01
CA LEU A 318 4.17 26.01 -2.84
C LEU A 318 3.46 27.11 -2.02
N HIS A 319 2.18 27.34 -2.29
CA HIS A 319 1.37 28.15 -1.40
C HIS A 319 0.91 27.26 -0.25
N TRP A 320 1.32 27.63 0.97
CA TRP A 320 0.73 27.08 2.18
C TRP A 320 -0.68 27.65 2.31
N ILE A 321 -1.68 26.84 1.94
CA ILE A 321 -3.09 27.20 2.11
C ILE A 321 -3.60 26.39 3.32
N PRO A 322 -3.83 27.02 4.48
CA PRO A 322 -4.56 26.37 5.56
C PRO A 322 -5.93 25.91 5.03
N ALA A 323 -6.29 24.66 5.32
CA ALA A 323 -7.57 24.07 4.97
C ALA A 323 -8.67 24.77 5.75
N THR A 324 -9.21 25.87 5.22
CA THR A 324 -10.29 26.61 5.86
C THR A 324 -11.47 25.67 6.12
N ARG A 325 -11.71 25.43 7.42
CA ARG A 325 -12.88 24.71 7.92
C ARG A 325 -14.12 25.36 7.31
N THR A 326 -14.82 24.63 6.44
CA THR A 326 -16.09 25.09 5.88
C THR A 326 -17.05 25.17 7.07
N GLN A 327 -17.30 26.37 7.58
CA GLN A 327 -18.34 26.58 8.56
C GLN A 327 -19.64 26.11 7.93
N GLU A 328 -20.20 25.02 8.45
CA GLU A 328 -21.59 24.66 8.22
C GLU A 328 -22.42 25.87 8.62
N SER A 329 -22.99 26.54 7.62
CA SER A 329 -24.00 27.56 7.83
C SER A 329 -25.19 26.89 8.53
N GLN A 330 -25.32 27.15 9.83
CA GLN A 330 -26.56 26.95 10.56
C GLN A 330 -27.65 27.76 9.85
N TYR A 331 -28.50 27.09 9.08
CA TYR A 331 -29.83 27.58 8.75
C TYR A 331 -30.80 26.94 9.72
N VAL A 332 -31.40 27.78 10.55
CA VAL A 332 -32.64 27.54 11.31
C VAL A 332 -33.82 27.45 10.35
#